data_AF-A0AAD9MZM8-F1
#
_entry.id   AF-A0AAD9MZM8-F1
#
_cell.length_a   1.000
_cell.length_b   1.000
_cell.length_c   1.000
_cell.angle_alpha   90.00
_cell.angle_beta   90.00
_cell.angle_gamma   90.00
#
_symmetry.space_group_name_H-M   'P 1'
#
loop_
_entity.id
_entity.type
_entity.pdbx_description
1 polymer ?
#
loop_
_entity_poly.entity_id
_entity_poly.type
_entity_poly.pdbx_seq_one_letter_code
_entity_poly.pdbx_strand_id
1 'polypeptide(L)'
;MNNIGVSNMGFSRKAAGAMVIVALGAGVVIGFLSGYYGPAVNTGLTPSSHLIQDADMSVRDKLLGEINAEHIRENHREITRTPHMGGTEAARRLARNIARRWQEQGLAGVKTLPYTVTLSYPDKDNPNRIVLRDGSGDVVHTSQLAEKILRPEQNHSDVVPPYNAFSPSGTPKGPLVYVNYGRREDFLWLKDNKTLNFTGTICIARYGKIFRGDKVSLDIQHHN
;
A
#
# COMPACT_ATOMS: atom_id res chain seq x y z
N MET A 1 -61.21 66.27 -28.02
CA MET A 1 -60.16 66.41 -26.99
C MET A 1 -58.98 65.52 -27.41
N ASN A 2 -57.83 66.13 -27.63
CA ASN A 2 -56.57 65.46 -27.99
C ASN A 2 -56.18 64.45 -26.90
N ASN A 3 -55.57 63.30 -27.23
CA ASN A 3 -54.11 63.19 -27.32
C ASN A 3 -53.61 61.71 -27.49
N ILE A 4 -52.54 61.58 -28.27
CA ILE A 4 -51.51 60.51 -28.34
C ILE A 4 -51.94 59.07 -28.69
N GLY A 5 -51.76 58.71 -29.97
CA GLY A 5 -51.75 57.31 -30.45
C GLY A 5 -50.46 57.02 -31.19
N VAL A 6 -49.67 56.11 -30.64
CA VAL A 6 -48.29 55.72 -31.01
C VAL A 6 -48.17 55.30 -32.48
N SER A 7 -47.20 55.86 -33.20
CA SER A 7 -46.78 55.38 -34.51
C SER A 7 -45.99 54.08 -34.36
N ASN A 8 -46.60 52.99 -34.80
CA ASN A 8 -45.96 51.67 -34.83
C ASN A 8 -44.99 51.63 -36.02
N MET A 9 -43.73 51.94 -35.80
CA MET A 9 -42.69 51.92 -36.83
C MET A 9 -42.27 50.47 -37.07
N GLY A 10 -42.92 49.82 -38.05
CA GLY A 10 -42.64 48.44 -38.44
C GLY A 10 -41.23 48.30 -39.04
N PHE A 11 -40.29 47.73 -38.28
CA PHE A 11 -39.03 47.27 -38.83
C PHE A 11 -39.25 45.97 -39.61
N SER A 12 -38.99 46.00 -40.93
CA SER A 12 -39.03 44.82 -41.78
C SER A 12 -38.07 43.74 -41.27
N ARG A 13 -38.51 42.47 -41.22
CA ARG A 13 -37.70 41.31 -40.80
C ARG A 13 -36.39 41.19 -41.60
N LYS A 14 -36.34 41.76 -42.81
CA LYS A 14 -35.12 41.83 -43.64
C LYS A 14 -34.08 42.83 -43.11
N ALA A 15 -34.52 43.96 -42.56
CA ALA A 15 -33.65 44.98 -41.98
C ALA A 15 -33.06 44.54 -40.62
N ALA A 16 -33.86 43.84 -39.81
CA ALA A 16 -33.38 43.24 -38.56
C ALA A 16 -32.31 42.15 -38.81
N GLY A 17 -32.52 41.28 -39.82
CA GLY A 17 -31.54 40.27 -40.20
C GLY A 17 -30.22 40.85 -40.73
N ALA A 18 -30.29 41.93 -41.53
CA ALA A 18 -29.09 42.61 -42.03
C ALA A 18 -28.27 43.26 -40.90
N MET A 19 -28.91 43.86 -39.90
CA MET A 19 -28.19 44.46 -38.76
C MET A 19 -27.50 43.42 -37.86
N VAL A 20 -28.09 42.23 -37.70
CA VAL A 20 -27.46 41.13 -36.94
C VAL A 20 -26.21 40.59 -37.66
N ILE A 21 -26.26 40.47 -38.99
CA ILE A 21 -25.10 40.02 -39.78
C ILE A 21 -23.98 41.05 -39.75
N VAL A 22 -24.30 42.35 -39.83
CA VAL A 22 -23.30 43.42 -39.72
C VAL A 22 -22.69 43.47 -38.32
N ALA A 23 -23.48 43.29 -37.26
CA ALA A 23 -22.99 43.24 -35.89
C ALA A 23 -22.08 42.03 -35.62
N LEU A 24 -22.42 40.86 -36.15
CA LEU A 24 -21.58 39.66 -36.06
C LEU A 24 -20.28 39.81 -36.86
N GLY A 25 -20.36 40.37 -38.08
CA GLY A 25 -19.18 40.66 -38.89
C GLY A 25 -18.23 41.65 -38.20
N ALA A 26 -18.77 42.73 -37.64
CA ALA A 26 -17.99 43.70 -36.87
C ALA A 26 -17.36 43.07 -35.61
N GLY A 27 -18.10 42.20 -34.90
CA GLY A 27 -17.58 41.49 -33.72
C GLY A 27 -16.41 40.56 -34.04
N VAL A 28 -16.47 39.83 -35.16
CA VAL A 28 -15.38 38.95 -35.62
C VAL A 28 -14.16 39.77 -36.04
N VAL A 29 -14.35 40.90 -36.75
CA VAL A 29 -13.25 41.77 -37.16
C VAL A 29 -12.59 42.44 -35.95
N ILE A 30 -13.38 42.93 -34.98
CA ILE A 30 -12.85 43.51 -33.74
C ILE A 30 -12.11 42.45 -32.93
N GLY A 31 -12.65 41.22 -32.81
CA GLY A 31 -11.97 40.11 -32.15
C GLY A 31 -10.65 39.72 -32.85
N PHE A 32 -10.63 39.66 -34.18
CA PHE A 32 -9.44 39.36 -34.95
C PHE A 32 -8.38 40.46 -34.85
N LEU A 33 -8.79 41.73 -34.95
CA LEU A 33 -7.87 42.87 -34.81
C LEU A 33 -7.35 43.01 -33.37
N SER A 34 -8.16 42.68 -32.36
CA SER A 34 -7.72 42.69 -30.95
C SER A 34 -6.77 41.52 -30.65
N GLY A 35 -6.95 40.36 -31.29
CA GLY A 35 -6.02 39.23 -31.19
C GLY A 35 -4.72 39.42 -31.98
N TYR A 36 -4.78 40.13 -33.11
CA TYR A 36 -3.62 40.33 -34.01
C TYR A 36 -2.79 41.57 -33.65
N TYR A 37 -3.42 42.65 -33.15
CA TYR A 37 -2.76 43.90 -32.76
C TYR A 37 -2.84 44.21 -31.27
N GLY A 38 -3.45 43.34 -30.46
CA GLY A 38 -3.44 43.47 -29.01
C GLY A 38 -2.00 43.44 -28.49
N PRO A 39 -1.59 44.39 -27.62
CA PRO A 39 -0.26 44.35 -27.05
C PRO A 39 -0.11 43.02 -26.32
N ALA A 40 0.98 42.29 -26.60
CA ALA A 40 1.37 41.16 -25.79
C ALA A 40 1.39 41.65 -24.34
N VAL A 41 0.48 41.13 -23.51
CA VAL A 41 0.54 41.36 -22.07
C VAL A 41 1.79 40.63 -21.62
N ASN A 42 2.91 41.36 -21.61
CA ASN A 42 4.09 40.99 -20.83
C ASN A 42 3.66 41.10 -19.37
N THR A 43 2.94 40.09 -18.88
CA THR A 43 3.02 39.76 -17.47
C THR A 43 4.51 39.50 -17.26
N GLY A 44 5.23 40.44 -16.66
CA GLY A 44 6.65 40.32 -16.30
C GLY A 44 6.96 39.19 -15.31
N LEU A 45 6.07 38.21 -15.24
CA LEU A 45 6.26 36.89 -14.70
C LEU A 45 6.40 35.97 -15.92
N THR A 46 7.59 35.94 -16.50
CA THR A 46 8.05 34.71 -17.12
C THR A 46 7.90 33.64 -16.05
N PRO A 47 7.09 32.58 -16.25
CA PRO A 47 7.26 31.37 -15.46
C PRO A 47 8.72 31.02 -15.63
N SER A 48 9.51 31.08 -14.56
CA SER A 48 10.92 30.75 -14.64
C SER A 48 10.99 29.36 -15.25
N SER A 49 11.52 29.27 -16.47
CA SER A 49 11.82 27.99 -17.14
C SER A 49 12.71 27.09 -16.26
N HIS A 50 13.35 27.67 -15.25
CA HIS A 50 14.06 26.99 -14.18
C HIS A 50 13.19 26.18 -13.18
N LEU A 51 11.87 26.35 -13.16
CA LEU A 51 10.97 25.62 -12.24
C LEU A 51 10.28 24.41 -12.88
N ILE A 52 10.40 24.25 -14.21
CA ILE A 52 10.05 23.02 -14.90
C ILE A 52 11.39 22.46 -15.40
N GLN A 53 12.17 21.89 -14.48
CA GLN A 53 13.25 21.02 -14.89
C GLN A 53 12.61 19.74 -15.40
N ASP A 54 12.30 19.71 -16.69
CA ASP A 54 12.07 18.45 -17.39
C ASP A 54 13.25 17.52 -17.06
N ALA A 55 12.96 16.24 -16.83
CA ALA A 55 13.96 15.28 -16.36
C ALA A 55 15.19 15.30 -17.28
N ASP A 56 16.34 15.72 -16.74
CA ASP A 56 17.58 15.72 -17.50
C ASP A 56 17.99 14.27 -17.77
N MET A 57 17.85 13.87 -19.02
CA MET A 57 18.12 12.51 -19.47
C MET A 57 19.59 12.13 -19.26
N SER A 58 20.52 13.08 -19.28
CA SER A 58 21.94 12.81 -19.00
C SER A 58 22.17 12.47 -17.52
N VAL A 59 21.46 13.14 -16.61
CA VAL A 59 21.49 12.82 -15.17
C VAL A 59 20.87 11.45 -14.92
N ARG A 60 19.74 11.15 -15.57
CA ARG A 60 19.12 9.82 -15.53
C ARG A 60 20.09 8.74 -15.98
N ASP A 61 20.71 8.89 -17.14
CA ASP A 61 21.60 7.89 -17.72
C ASP A 61 22.84 7.68 -16.86
N LYS A 62 23.39 8.77 -16.30
CA LYS A 62 24.46 8.69 -15.31
C LYS A 62 24.03 7.90 -14.06
N LEU A 63 22.87 8.21 -13.48
CA LEU A 63 22.36 7.49 -12.30
C LEU A 63 22.17 5.99 -12.60
N LEU A 64 21.59 5.65 -13.76
CA LEU A 64 21.40 4.26 -14.16
C LEU A 64 22.74 3.55 -14.39
N GLY A 65 23.74 4.23 -14.95
CA GLY A 65 25.08 3.68 -15.16
C GLY A 65 25.87 3.41 -13.87
N GLU A 66 25.58 4.14 -12.79
CA GLU A 66 26.21 3.94 -11.48
C GLU A 66 25.56 2.81 -10.65
N ILE A 67 24.40 2.28 -11.07
CA ILE A 67 23.76 1.15 -10.38
C ILE A 67 24.57 -0.12 -10.66
N ASN A 68 25.25 -0.61 -9.62
CA ASN A 68 26.16 -1.74 -9.71
C ASN A 68 25.61 -2.99 -8.99
N ALA A 69 25.57 -4.12 -9.70
CA ALA A 69 25.06 -5.39 -9.17
C ALA A 69 25.89 -5.96 -8.00
N GLU A 70 27.22 -5.78 -8.03
CA GLU A 70 28.11 -6.24 -6.96
C GLU A 70 27.88 -5.45 -5.67
N HIS A 71 27.69 -4.14 -5.75
CA HIS A 71 27.32 -3.32 -4.60
C HIS A 71 25.96 -3.73 -4.01
N ILE A 72 24.98 -4.06 -4.86
CA ILE A 72 23.68 -4.59 -4.41
C ILE A 72 23.88 -5.93 -3.68
N ARG A 73 24.67 -6.84 -4.24
CA ARG A 73 24.99 -8.15 -3.65
C ARG A 73 25.65 -8.01 -2.28
N GLU A 74 26.59 -7.07 -2.13
CA GLU A 74 27.29 -6.80 -0.86
C GLU A 74 26.37 -6.17 0.18
N ASN A 75 25.55 -5.20 -0.22
CA ASN A 75 24.54 -4.62 0.65
C ASN A 75 23.55 -5.68 1.13
N HIS A 76 23.07 -6.54 0.23
CA HIS A 76 22.16 -7.61 0.59
C HIS A 76 22.81 -8.59 1.59
N ARG A 77 24.08 -8.98 1.36
CA ARG A 77 24.83 -9.85 2.29
C ARG A 77 24.93 -9.22 3.68
N GLU A 78 25.23 -7.93 3.78
CA GLU A 78 25.35 -7.25 5.08
C GLU A 78 24.00 -7.11 5.79
N ILE A 79 22.95 -6.72 5.07
CA ILE A 79 21.60 -6.50 5.62
C ILE A 79 21.00 -7.82 6.11
N THR A 80 21.24 -8.93 5.41
CA THR A 80 20.66 -10.25 5.72
C THR A 80 21.51 -11.11 6.67
N ARG A 81 22.65 -10.60 7.15
CA ARG A 81 23.61 -11.37 7.95
C ARG A 81 23.07 -11.88 9.28
N THR A 82 22.15 -11.14 9.90
CA THR A 82 21.60 -11.45 11.23
C THR A 82 20.09 -11.23 11.26
N PRO A 83 19.31 -12.06 11.97
CA PRO A 83 17.90 -11.79 12.23
C PRO A 83 17.70 -10.38 12.82
N HIS A 84 16.82 -9.58 12.22
CA HIS A 84 16.62 -8.17 12.59
C HIS A 84 15.13 -7.83 12.69
N MET A 85 14.39 -8.61 13.48
CA MET A 85 12.96 -8.38 13.73
C MET A 85 12.73 -6.98 14.33
N GLY A 86 11.64 -6.31 13.94
CA GLY A 86 11.30 -4.98 14.45
C GLY A 86 11.32 -4.93 15.97
N GLY A 87 11.77 -3.82 16.56
CA GLY A 87 11.89 -3.64 18.02
C GLY A 87 13.13 -4.26 18.68
N THR A 88 13.90 -5.11 17.98
CA THR A 88 15.13 -5.72 18.52
C THR A 88 16.36 -4.80 18.43
N GLU A 89 17.39 -5.08 19.22
CA GLU A 89 18.67 -4.35 19.13
C GLU A 89 19.37 -4.60 17.78
N ALA A 90 19.21 -5.79 17.18
CA ALA A 90 19.74 -6.08 15.85
C ALA A 90 19.12 -5.16 14.78
N ALA A 91 17.80 -4.99 14.78
CA ALA A 91 17.12 -4.03 13.90
C ALA A 91 17.57 -2.58 14.15
N ARG A 92 17.76 -2.20 15.42
CA ARG A 92 18.26 -0.86 15.78
C ARG A 92 19.68 -0.63 15.26
N ARG A 93 20.57 -1.61 15.39
CA ARG A 93 21.94 -1.56 14.85
C ARG A 93 21.95 -1.43 13.32
N LEU A 94 21.10 -2.21 12.64
CA LEU A 94 20.95 -2.11 11.19
C LEU A 94 20.49 -0.70 10.75
N ALA A 95 19.50 -0.13 11.44
CA ALA A 95 19.02 1.23 11.15
C ALA A 95 20.14 2.28 11.33
N ARG A 96 20.93 2.19 12.41
CA ARG A 96 22.10 3.06 12.61
C ARG A 96 23.14 2.91 11.51
N ASN A 97 23.40 1.67 11.06
CA ASN A 97 24.34 1.42 9.97
C ASN A 97 23.87 2.02 8.64
N ILE A 98 22.58 1.92 8.32
CA ILE A 98 21.99 2.55 7.12
C ILE A 98 22.11 4.07 7.20
N ALA A 99 21.74 4.66 8.35
CA ALA A 99 21.84 6.11 8.55
C ALA A 99 23.29 6.61 8.38
N ARG A 100 24.26 5.90 8.94
CA ARG A 100 25.68 6.22 8.76
C ARG A 100 26.10 6.16 7.29
N ARG A 101 25.74 5.09 6.57
CA ARG A 101 26.08 4.94 5.14
C ARG A 101 25.50 6.06 4.28
N TRP A 102 24.27 6.48 4.56
CA TRP A 102 23.65 7.62 3.88
C TRP A 102 24.42 8.92 4.11
N GLN A 103 24.88 9.16 5.35
CA GLN A 103 25.73 10.32 5.66
C GLN A 103 27.08 10.25 4.92
N GLU A 104 27.74 9.08 4.93
CA GLU A 104 29.00 8.84 4.22
C GLU A 104 28.87 9.04 2.70
N GLN A 105 27.69 8.76 2.13
CA GLN A 105 27.35 8.96 0.72
C GLN A 105 26.99 10.42 0.38
N GLY A 106 27.03 11.34 1.35
CA GLY A 106 26.80 12.76 1.14
C GLY A 106 25.33 13.20 1.25
N LEU A 107 24.42 12.34 1.74
CA LEU A 107 23.04 12.77 2.00
C LEU A 107 23.00 13.71 3.22
N ALA A 108 22.43 14.90 3.00
CA ALA A 108 22.21 15.87 4.06
C ALA A 108 20.96 15.53 4.89
N GLY A 109 20.99 15.88 6.18
CA GLY A 109 19.78 15.82 7.03
C GLY A 109 19.34 14.42 7.46
N VAL A 110 20.20 13.41 7.39
CA VAL A 110 19.87 12.03 7.80
C VAL A 110 19.57 11.96 9.30
N LYS A 111 18.40 11.42 9.66
CA LYS A 111 17.92 11.28 11.04
C LYS A 111 17.30 9.89 11.26
N THR A 112 17.47 9.36 12.46
CA THR A 112 16.74 8.18 12.95
C THR A 112 15.62 8.63 13.89
N LEU A 113 14.37 8.29 13.58
CA LEU A 113 13.21 8.69 14.37
C LEU A 113 12.65 7.49 15.15
N PRO A 114 12.75 7.47 16.49
CA PRO A 114 12.17 6.41 17.30
C PRO A 114 10.67 6.64 17.51
N TYR A 115 9.90 5.55 17.48
CA TYR A 115 8.49 5.53 17.84
C TYR A 115 8.23 4.41 18.85
N THR A 116 7.38 4.68 19.83
CA THR A 116 6.87 3.65 20.75
C THR A 116 5.59 3.09 20.15
N VAL A 117 5.62 1.81 19.79
CA VAL A 117 4.49 1.10 19.18
C VAL A 117 4.29 -0.24 19.87
N THR A 118 3.05 -0.73 19.88
CA THR A 118 2.74 -2.07 20.39
C THR A 118 3.22 -3.12 19.39
N LEU A 119 4.09 -4.01 19.85
CA LEU A 119 4.56 -5.18 19.10
C LEU A 119 4.13 -6.46 19.81
N SER A 120 4.23 -7.59 19.11
CA SER A 120 3.89 -8.91 19.63
C SER A 120 5.03 -9.86 19.34
N TYR A 121 5.43 -10.64 20.36
CA TYR A 121 6.48 -11.66 20.28
C TYR A 121 5.98 -12.92 21.00
N PRO A 122 6.45 -14.12 20.61
CA PRO A 122 6.17 -15.34 21.36
C PRO A 122 6.90 -15.33 22.71
N ASP A 123 6.34 -16.02 23.68
CA ASP A 123 7.02 -16.31 24.94
C ASP A 123 8.17 -17.31 24.68
N LYS A 124 9.38 -16.94 25.10
CA LYS A 124 10.58 -17.78 24.92
C LYS A 124 10.61 -18.96 25.89
N ASP A 125 10.07 -18.77 27.08
CA ASP A 125 10.06 -19.79 28.14
C ASP A 125 8.89 -20.77 27.95
N ASN A 126 7.83 -20.33 27.26
CA ASN A 126 6.64 -21.12 26.94
C ASN A 126 6.38 -21.15 25.41
N PRO A 127 7.14 -21.96 24.64
CA PRO A 127 7.02 -21.98 23.19
C PRO A 127 5.66 -22.53 22.72
N ASN A 128 5.15 -21.91 21.65
CA ASN A 128 3.92 -22.33 20.99
C ASN A 128 4.07 -23.72 20.38
N ARG A 129 3.02 -24.54 20.48
CA ARG A 129 2.97 -25.86 19.84
C ARG A 129 1.54 -26.28 19.54
N ILE A 130 1.39 -27.16 18.56
CA ILE A 130 0.15 -27.87 18.26
C ILE A 130 0.33 -29.33 18.65
N VAL A 131 -0.67 -29.89 19.33
CA VAL A 131 -0.64 -31.29 19.80
C VAL A 131 -1.85 -32.01 19.24
N LEU A 132 -1.62 -33.11 18.54
CA LEU A 132 -2.66 -34.04 18.13
C LEU A 132 -2.85 -35.09 19.23
N ARG A 133 -4.10 -35.33 19.60
CA ARG A 133 -4.50 -36.35 20.56
C ARG A 133 -5.44 -37.35 19.90
N ASP A 134 -5.37 -38.61 20.32
CA ASP A 134 -6.29 -39.65 19.91
C ASP A 134 -7.58 -39.66 20.76
N GLY A 135 -8.39 -40.71 20.59
CA GLY A 135 -9.65 -40.90 21.30
C GLY A 135 -9.52 -41.18 22.81
N SER A 136 -8.38 -41.71 23.28
CA SER A 136 -8.11 -41.86 24.72
C SER A 136 -7.59 -40.55 25.34
N GLY A 137 -7.20 -39.59 24.50
CA GLY A 137 -6.65 -38.30 24.91
C GLY A 137 -5.14 -38.29 25.00
N ASP A 138 -4.48 -39.36 24.59
CA ASP A 138 -3.02 -39.50 24.58
C ASP A 138 -2.41 -38.69 23.44
N VAL A 139 -1.19 -38.20 23.64
CA VAL A 139 -0.49 -37.40 22.63
C VAL A 139 0.07 -38.32 21.56
N VAL A 140 -0.44 -38.19 20.33
CA VAL A 140 0.06 -38.95 19.18
C VAL A 140 1.07 -38.16 18.35
N HIS A 141 0.98 -36.82 18.37
CA HIS A 141 1.92 -35.96 17.66
C HIS A 141 2.04 -34.59 18.32
N THR A 142 3.25 -34.01 18.25
CA THR A 142 3.52 -32.63 18.65
C THR A 142 4.27 -31.94 17.53
N SER A 143 3.82 -30.73 17.16
CA SER A 143 4.49 -29.92 16.15
C SER A 143 5.92 -29.58 16.58
N GLN A 144 6.79 -29.34 15.61
CA GLN A 144 8.11 -28.77 15.88
C GLN A 144 7.96 -27.38 16.52
N LEU A 145 8.85 -27.04 17.46
CA LEU A 145 8.81 -25.76 18.16
C LEU A 145 9.47 -24.64 17.35
N ALA A 146 10.39 -24.98 16.45
CA ALA A 146 11.11 -24.07 15.57
C ALA A 146 11.47 -24.78 14.27
N GLU A 147 11.84 -24.03 13.23
CA GLU A 147 12.33 -24.62 11.99
C GLU A 147 13.60 -25.44 12.20
N LYS A 148 13.70 -26.55 11.46
CA LYS A 148 14.93 -27.32 11.39
C LYS A 148 16.04 -26.48 10.76
N ILE A 149 17.21 -26.45 11.40
CA ILE A 149 18.43 -25.89 10.82
C ILE A 149 18.89 -26.82 9.69
N LEU A 150 18.85 -26.33 8.45
CA LEU A 150 19.28 -27.06 7.25
C LEU A 150 20.67 -26.63 6.79
N ARG A 151 21.09 -25.41 7.15
CA ARG A 151 22.38 -24.83 6.80
C ARG A 151 23.02 -24.13 8.00
N PRO A 152 24.36 -24.05 8.10
CA PRO A 152 25.04 -23.43 9.24
C PRO A 152 24.60 -21.98 9.50
N GLU A 153 24.28 -21.21 8.47
CA GLU A 153 23.88 -19.79 8.59
C GLU A 153 22.51 -19.62 9.26
N GLN A 154 21.69 -20.68 9.34
CA GLN A 154 20.40 -20.65 10.02
C GLN A 154 20.53 -20.87 11.53
N ASN A 155 21.68 -21.34 12.00
CA ASN A 155 21.92 -21.61 13.42
C ASN A 155 22.24 -20.32 14.18
N HIS A 156 21.21 -19.55 14.51
CA HIS A 156 21.35 -18.27 15.20
C HIS A 156 20.37 -18.16 16.37
N SER A 157 20.86 -17.82 17.56
CA SER A 157 20.06 -17.75 18.80
C SER A 157 18.92 -16.73 18.74
N ASP A 158 19.08 -15.69 17.91
CA ASP A 158 18.10 -14.62 17.77
C ASP A 158 16.96 -14.94 16.78
N VAL A 159 16.92 -16.16 16.21
CA VAL A 159 15.80 -16.60 15.38
C VAL A 159 14.57 -16.77 16.28
N VAL A 160 13.52 -16.03 15.97
CA VAL A 160 12.25 -16.10 16.68
C VAL A 160 11.45 -17.29 16.14
N PRO A 161 10.95 -18.19 17.00
CA PRO A 161 10.11 -19.31 16.58
C PRO A 161 8.86 -18.87 15.80
N PRO A 162 8.30 -19.73 14.93
CA PRO A 162 7.09 -19.41 14.17
C PRO A 162 5.90 -19.05 15.07
N TYR A 163 5.25 -17.93 14.77
CA TYR A 163 4.05 -17.48 15.45
C TYR A 163 3.25 -16.54 14.54
N ASN A 164 1.97 -16.34 14.87
CA ASN A 164 1.16 -15.29 14.27
C ASN A 164 1.13 -14.08 15.22
N ALA A 165 1.79 -12.98 14.83
CA ALA A 165 1.81 -11.76 15.62
C ALA A 165 0.40 -11.26 15.94
N PHE A 166 0.20 -10.81 17.18
CA PHE A 166 -1.07 -10.34 17.75
C PHE A 166 -2.14 -11.42 17.96
N SER A 167 -1.82 -12.71 17.79
CA SER A 167 -2.71 -13.79 18.22
C SER A 167 -2.94 -13.70 19.74
N PRO A 168 -4.18 -13.87 20.23
CA PRO A 168 -4.42 -14.02 21.66
C PRO A 168 -3.72 -15.30 22.18
N SER A 169 -3.31 -15.27 23.45
CA SER A 169 -2.83 -16.45 24.15
C SER A 169 -4.00 -17.38 24.49
N GLY A 170 -3.76 -18.69 24.43
CA GLY A 170 -4.78 -19.69 24.76
C GLY A 170 -4.34 -21.11 24.44
N THR A 171 -5.07 -22.08 24.98
CA THR A 171 -4.86 -23.52 24.75
C THR A 171 -6.17 -24.21 24.31
N PRO A 172 -6.80 -23.75 23.21
CA PRO A 172 -8.05 -24.33 22.74
C PRO A 172 -7.85 -25.81 22.34
N LYS A 173 -8.86 -26.63 22.61
CA LYS A 173 -8.93 -28.04 22.21
C LYS A 173 -10.26 -28.26 21.51
N GLY A 174 -10.21 -28.86 20.32
CA GLY A 174 -11.39 -29.13 19.52
C GLY A 174 -11.09 -30.05 18.34
N PRO A 175 -12.13 -30.56 17.66
CA PRO A 175 -11.97 -31.31 16.42
C PRO A 175 -11.39 -30.41 15.31
N LEU A 176 -10.55 -31.00 14.46
CA LEU A 176 -9.87 -30.31 13.37
C LEU A 176 -10.76 -30.25 12.11
N VAL A 177 -10.90 -29.06 11.51
CA VAL A 177 -11.62 -28.87 10.25
C VAL A 177 -10.72 -28.21 9.23
N TYR A 178 -10.57 -28.81 8.04
CA TYR A 178 -9.82 -28.19 6.95
C TYR A 178 -10.70 -27.22 6.16
N VAL A 179 -10.32 -25.95 6.11
CA VAL A 179 -11.11 -24.86 5.50
C VAL A 179 -10.45 -24.26 4.25
N ASN A 180 -9.65 -25.06 3.53
CA ASN A 180 -8.98 -24.62 2.30
C ASN A 180 -8.15 -23.33 2.52
N TYR A 181 -8.44 -22.23 1.81
CA TYR A 181 -7.75 -20.95 1.99
C TYR A 181 -8.41 -20.07 3.06
N GLY A 182 -9.41 -20.57 3.80
CA GLY A 182 -10.12 -19.80 4.84
C GLY A 182 -10.83 -18.57 4.28
N ARG A 183 -11.29 -18.63 3.03
CA ARG A 183 -12.06 -17.55 2.40
C ARG A 183 -13.54 -17.72 2.75
N ARG A 184 -14.31 -16.65 2.59
CA ARG A 184 -15.75 -16.67 2.86
C ARG A 184 -16.45 -17.79 2.08
N GLU A 185 -16.12 -17.95 0.80
CA GLU A 185 -16.65 -19.01 -0.04
C GLU A 185 -16.25 -20.42 0.42
N ASP A 186 -15.08 -20.58 1.07
CA ASP A 186 -14.64 -21.88 1.58
C ASP A 186 -15.50 -22.30 2.79
N PHE A 187 -15.77 -21.35 3.71
CA PHE A 187 -16.66 -21.59 4.85
C PHE A 187 -18.11 -21.81 4.44
N LEU A 188 -18.64 -20.97 3.54
CA LEU A 188 -20.00 -21.12 3.02
C LEU A 188 -20.18 -22.45 2.30
N TRP A 189 -19.22 -22.84 1.46
CA TRP A 189 -19.29 -24.12 0.77
C TRP A 189 -19.34 -25.31 1.74
N LEU A 190 -18.54 -25.27 2.82
CA LEU A 190 -18.56 -26.31 3.86
C LEU A 190 -19.87 -26.32 4.65
N LYS A 191 -20.41 -25.15 4.98
CA LYS A 191 -21.70 -25.04 5.67
C LYS A 191 -22.85 -25.57 4.80
N ASP A 192 -22.90 -25.17 3.55
CA ASP A 192 -24.02 -25.45 2.64
C ASP A 192 -23.97 -26.89 2.09
N ASN A 193 -22.77 -27.42 1.79
CA ASN A 193 -22.62 -28.71 1.13
C ASN A 193 -22.20 -29.86 2.06
N LYS A 194 -21.64 -29.56 3.23
CA LYS A 194 -21.21 -30.55 4.22
C LYS A 194 -21.92 -30.43 5.56
N THR A 195 -22.79 -29.43 5.71
CA THR A 195 -23.59 -29.20 6.94
C THR A 195 -22.71 -29.16 8.18
N LEU A 196 -21.50 -28.60 8.05
CA LEU A 196 -20.55 -28.50 9.14
C LEU A 196 -20.90 -27.35 10.08
N ASN A 197 -20.82 -27.61 11.38
CA ASN A 197 -20.83 -26.61 12.43
C ASN A 197 -19.41 -26.38 12.93
N PHE A 198 -18.96 -25.12 12.93
CA PHE A 198 -17.60 -24.73 13.31
C PHE A 198 -17.46 -24.41 14.81
N THR A 199 -18.57 -24.26 15.55
CA THR A 199 -18.53 -23.96 17.00
C THR A 199 -17.72 -25.02 17.75
N GLY A 200 -16.68 -24.58 18.47
CA GLY A 200 -15.79 -25.45 19.25
C GLY A 200 -14.77 -26.25 18.41
N THR A 201 -14.71 -26.04 17.10
CA THR A 201 -13.72 -26.67 16.22
C THR A 201 -12.41 -25.88 16.18
N ILE A 202 -11.35 -26.48 15.65
CA ILE A 202 -10.10 -25.81 15.28
C ILE A 202 -9.97 -25.88 13.77
N CYS A 203 -9.99 -24.73 13.10
CA CYS A 203 -9.84 -24.65 11.65
C CYS A 203 -8.38 -24.65 11.24
N ILE A 204 -8.03 -25.45 10.21
CA ILE A 204 -6.72 -25.42 9.54
C ILE A 204 -6.89 -24.90 8.11
N ALA A 205 -6.15 -23.84 7.78
CA ALA A 205 -6.20 -23.16 6.50
C ALA A 205 -4.79 -23.02 5.90
N ARG A 206 -4.69 -23.08 4.57
CA ARG A 206 -3.46 -22.78 3.84
C ARG A 206 -3.29 -21.28 3.57
N TYR A 207 -2.03 -20.83 3.58
CA TYR A 207 -1.66 -19.47 3.20
C TYR A 207 -1.98 -19.16 1.74
N GLY A 208 -2.24 -17.88 1.44
CA GLY A 208 -2.52 -17.36 0.10
C GLY A 208 -3.98 -16.92 -0.11
N LYS A 209 -4.25 -16.37 -1.31
CA LYS A 209 -5.53 -15.85 -1.82
C LYS A 209 -6.09 -14.61 -1.12
N ILE A 210 -6.07 -14.57 0.21
CA ILE A 210 -6.51 -13.43 1.03
C ILE A 210 -5.46 -13.12 2.11
N PHE A 211 -5.58 -11.95 2.72
CA PHE A 211 -4.72 -11.59 3.84
C PHE A 211 -4.94 -12.54 5.03
N ARG A 212 -3.87 -12.89 5.74
CA ARG A 212 -3.92 -13.88 6.84
C ARG A 212 -4.83 -13.48 7.99
N GLY A 213 -4.94 -12.17 8.27
CA GLY A 213 -5.85 -11.67 9.30
C GLY A 213 -7.32 -11.86 8.93
N ASP A 214 -7.66 -11.79 7.64
CA ASP A 214 -9.04 -11.98 7.17
C ASP A 214 -9.51 -13.42 7.40
N LYS A 215 -8.61 -14.40 7.28
CA LYS A 215 -8.90 -15.82 7.59
C LYS A 215 -9.38 -15.96 9.03
N VAL A 216 -8.68 -15.32 9.98
CA VAL A 216 -9.01 -15.35 11.41
C VAL A 216 -10.32 -14.60 11.68
N SER A 217 -10.53 -13.45 11.02
CA SER A 217 -11.78 -12.69 11.15
C SER A 217 -13.00 -13.49 10.66
N LEU A 218 -12.87 -14.16 9.52
CA LEU A 218 -13.93 -15.01 8.95
C LEU A 218 -14.20 -16.23 9.82
N ASP A 219 -13.15 -16.88 10.35
CA ASP A 219 -13.28 -17.98 11.29
C ASP A 219 -14.14 -17.57 12.51
N ILE A 220 -13.81 -16.45 13.15
CA ILE A 220 -14.57 -15.91 14.29
C ILE A 220 -16.04 -15.68 13.92
N GLN A 221 -16.33 -15.19 12.72
CA GLN A 221 -17.71 -14.96 12.26
C GLN A 221 -18.51 -16.24 12.06
N HIS A 222 -17.87 -17.35 11.71
CA HIS A 222 -18.52 -18.63 11.44
C HIS A 222 -18.62 -19.54 12.68
N HIS A 223 -17.96 -19.18 13.78
CA HIS A 223 -18.05 -19.88 15.07
C HIS A 223 -19.25 -19.44 15.94
N ASN A 224 -19.86 -18.29 15.61
CA ASN A 224 -21.03 -17.72 16.29
C ASN A 224 -22.35 -18.12 15.63
#